data_AF-A0A4Q5LEQ5-F1
#
_entry.id   AF-A0A4Q5LEQ5-F1
#
_cell.length_a   1.000
_cell.length_b   1.000
_cell.length_c   1.000
_cell.angle_alpha   90.00
_cell.angle_beta   90.00
_cell.angle_gamma   90.00
#
_symmetry.space_group_name_H-M   'P 1'
#
loop_
_entity.id
_entity.type
_entity.pdbx_description
1 polymer ?
#
loop_
_entity_poly.entity_id
_entity_poly.type
_entity_poly.pdbx_seq_one_letter_code
_entity_poly.pdbx_strand_id
1 'polypeptide(L)'
;MKLLLLLVALGATAPAPSAPKARPANRHAPALSAATFFREHNLASLWRLNAESGQPLVLLGCMGTQYRRLELVYESVRRDAHNPQLYHVRGKSRERDRIMPFAGTIVLTTVKKVRVTAPPSGFRALAHYQATGRFRLREAPAEEGSGTLTGTLAMTFSRTAAGLVYMPGQSTEWDYPVPGEGTKFTCTWTSAAHPEPIQLVWATNFMDIADSVIERFRIGDRGVHINPKYARMGWSRYWENDEWWAEAEEPLL
;
A
#
# COMPACT_ATOMS: atom_id res chain seq x y z
N MET A 1 88.30 22.37 -43.77
CA MET A 1 87.90 21.02 -44.24
C MET A 1 87.68 20.15 -43.01
N LYS A 2 86.45 19.64 -42.81
CA LYS A 2 85.98 18.65 -41.81
C LYS A 2 86.13 18.94 -40.30
N LEU A 3 84.99 19.11 -39.61
CA LEU A 3 84.74 18.64 -38.23
C LEU A 3 83.21 18.48 -38.06
N LEU A 4 82.65 17.34 -38.47
CA LEU A 4 82.11 16.25 -37.64
C LEU A 4 81.11 16.71 -36.54
N LEU A 5 79.81 16.64 -36.86
CA LEU A 5 78.70 16.63 -35.89
C LEU A 5 78.65 15.26 -35.20
N LEU A 6 78.59 15.25 -33.86
CA LEU A 6 78.25 14.08 -33.06
C LEU A 6 76.80 14.25 -32.57
N LEU A 7 75.86 13.48 -33.11
CA LEU A 7 74.51 13.34 -32.56
C LEU A 7 74.49 12.13 -31.62
N VAL A 8 74.28 12.37 -30.32
CA VAL A 8 74.01 11.34 -29.32
C VAL A 8 72.49 11.20 -29.22
N ALA A 9 71.94 10.07 -29.68
CA ALA A 9 70.54 9.72 -29.48
C ALA A 9 70.41 8.95 -28.16
N LEU A 10 69.85 9.59 -27.12
CA LEU A 10 69.38 8.90 -25.92
C LEU A 10 68.02 8.25 -26.22
N GLY A 11 68.02 6.92 -26.36
CA GLY A 11 66.80 6.12 -26.39
C GLY A 11 66.18 6.06 -25.00
N ALA A 12 65.04 6.74 -24.80
CA ALA A 12 64.22 6.58 -23.62
C ALA A 12 63.31 5.35 -23.79
N THR A 13 63.62 4.27 -23.08
CA THR A 13 62.72 3.11 -22.94
C THR A 13 61.53 3.48 -22.06
N ALA A 14 60.33 3.52 -22.66
CA ALA A 14 59.08 3.72 -21.93
C ALA A 14 58.80 2.55 -20.98
N PRO A 15 58.36 2.79 -19.72
CA PRO A 15 58.00 1.73 -18.80
C PRO A 15 56.72 1.02 -19.24
N ALA A 16 56.71 -0.31 -19.08
CA ALA A 16 55.57 -1.15 -19.42
C ALA A 16 54.33 -0.80 -18.57
N PRO A 17 53.12 -0.87 -19.15
CA PRO A 17 51.87 -0.59 -18.43
C PRO A 17 51.65 -1.63 -17.32
N SER A 18 51.58 -1.14 -16.08
CA SER A 18 51.24 -1.96 -14.90
C SER A 18 49.81 -2.50 -15.01
N ALA A 19 49.66 -3.82 -14.87
CA ALA A 19 48.37 -4.49 -14.90
C ALA A 19 47.38 -3.90 -13.85
N PRO A 20 46.10 -3.70 -14.20
CA PRO A 20 45.12 -3.11 -13.30
C PRO A 20 44.91 -4.01 -12.08
N LYS A 21 45.12 -3.45 -10.88
CA LYS A 21 44.77 -4.09 -9.61
C LYS A 21 43.29 -4.48 -9.62
N ALA A 22 43.01 -5.78 -9.50
CA ALA A 22 41.66 -6.31 -9.41
C ALA A 22 40.91 -5.64 -8.26
N ARG A 23 39.83 -4.94 -8.60
CA ARG A 23 38.92 -4.29 -7.65
C ARG A 23 38.27 -5.39 -6.80
N PRO A 24 38.31 -5.31 -5.45
CA PRO A 24 37.66 -6.31 -4.61
C PRO A 24 36.18 -6.37 -4.98
N ALA A 25 35.71 -7.57 -5.31
CA ALA A 25 34.32 -7.82 -5.65
C ALA A 25 33.44 -7.34 -4.49
N ASN A 26 32.54 -6.40 -4.78
CA ASN A 26 31.51 -5.97 -3.86
C ASN A 26 30.71 -7.20 -3.43
N ARG A 27 30.93 -7.69 -2.20
CA ARG A 27 30.04 -8.66 -1.57
C ARG A 27 28.69 -7.95 -1.36
N HIS A 28 27.78 -8.11 -2.32
CA HIS A 28 26.40 -7.71 -2.14
C HIS A 28 25.85 -8.45 -0.92
N ALA A 29 25.40 -7.71 0.09
CA ALA A 29 24.64 -8.28 1.18
C ALA A 29 23.46 -9.07 0.60
N PRO A 30 23.17 -10.29 1.09
CA PRO A 30 22.08 -11.09 0.56
C PRO A 30 20.78 -10.31 0.63
N ALA A 31 20.04 -10.29 -0.49
CA ALA A 31 18.73 -9.68 -0.54
C ALA A 31 17.82 -10.34 0.52
N LEU A 32 17.08 -9.52 1.26
CA LEU A 32 16.08 -9.99 2.22
C LEU A 32 15.11 -10.93 1.50
N SER A 33 15.12 -12.23 1.85
CA SER A 33 14.14 -13.15 1.27
C SER A 33 12.76 -12.83 1.86
N ALA A 34 11.76 -12.68 1.00
CA ALA A 34 10.40 -12.37 1.44
C ALA A 34 9.85 -13.44 2.40
N ALA A 35 10.18 -14.71 2.15
CA ALA A 35 9.80 -15.83 3.00
C ALA A 35 10.38 -15.71 4.42
N THR A 36 11.65 -15.31 4.57
CA THR A 36 12.25 -15.08 5.89
C THR A 36 11.56 -13.93 6.60
N PHE A 37 11.35 -12.81 5.91
CA PHE A 37 10.71 -11.65 6.49
C PHE A 37 9.31 -11.96 7.02
N PHE A 38 8.47 -12.62 6.22
CA PHE A 38 7.08 -12.91 6.63
C PHE A 38 6.97 -14.01 7.70
N ARG A 39 8.00 -14.85 7.90
CA ARG A 39 8.08 -15.73 9.07
C ARG A 39 8.23 -14.91 10.36
N GLU A 40 9.19 -13.99 10.35
CA GLU A 40 9.56 -13.16 11.50
C GLU A 40 8.52 -12.08 11.82
N HIS A 41 7.82 -11.59 10.80
CA HIS A 41 6.92 -10.46 10.93
C HIS A 41 5.50 -10.82 10.52
N ASN A 42 4.56 -10.66 11.47
CA ASN A 42 3.13 -10.79 11.22
C ASN A 42 2.54 -9.42 10.91
N LEU A 43 1.98 -9.25 9.71
CA LEU A 43 1.45 -7.97 9.23
C LEU A 43 -0.05 -7.80 9.54
N ALA A 44 -0.68 -8.78 10.20
CA ALA A 44 -2.13 -8.76 10.47
C ALA A 44 -2.60 -7.52 11.25
N SER A 45 -1.76 -6.98 12.15
CA SER A 45 -2.10 -5.80 12.96
C SER A 45 -2.30 -4.54 12.14
N LEU A 46 -1.65 -4.44 10.97
CA LEU A 46 -1.74 -3.25 10.12
C LEU A 46 -3.15 -3.04 9.58
N TRP A 47 -3.91 -4.11 9.33
CA TRP A 47 -5.24 -4.02 8.71
C TRP A 47 -6.41 -3.91 9.69
N ARG A 48 -6.20 -4.13 10.99
CA ARG A 48 -7.30 -4.26 11.96
C ARG A 48 -7.63 -2.96 12.67
N LEU A 49 -6.62 -2.20 13.07
CA LEU A 49 -6.79 -1.05 13.93
C LEU A 49 -6.19 0.18 13.29
N ASN A 50 -6.89 1.31 13.43
CA ASN A 50 -6.27 2.60 13.26
C ASN A 50 -5.18 2.74 14.35
N ALA A 51 -3.94 2.98 13.92
CA ALA A 51 -2.78 3.06 14.81
C ALA A 51 -2.87 4.22 15.80
N GLU A 52 -3.66 5.26 15.51
CA GLU A 52 -3.83 6.44 16.35
C GLU A 52 -4.95 6.27 17.38
N SER A 53 -6.08 5.68 16.97
CA SER A 53 -7.29 5.62 17.83
C SER A 53 -7.54 4.25 18.45
N GLY A 54 -6.88 3.19 17.99
CA GLY A 54 -7.16 1.82 18.41
C GLY A 54 -8.56 1.33 18.01
N GLN A 55 -9.27 2.06 17.15
CA GLN A 55 -10.59 1.72 16.62
C GLN A 55 -10.47 0.90 15.33
N PRO A 56 -11.51 0.14 14.94
CA PRO A 56 -11.54 -0.54 13.65
C PRO A 56 -11.27 0.43 12.49
N LEU A 57 -10.41 -0.01 11.57
CA LEU A 57 -10.03 0.78 10.41
C LEU A 57 -11.08 0.66 9.29
N VAL A 58 -11.82 1.73 9.05
CA VAL A 58 -12.69 1.85 7.87
C VAL A 58 -11.85 2.20 6.65
N LEU A 59 -11.83 1.32 5.67
CA LEU A 59 -11.16 1.49 4.39
C LEU A 59 -12.13 2.15 3.42
N LEU A 60 -11.72 3.27 2.83
CA LEU A 60 -12.53 3.99 1.86
C LEU A 60 -12.10 3.65 0.43
N GLY A 61 -13.09 3.48 -0.44
CA GLY A 61 -12.88 3.08 -1.82
C GLY A 61 -13.93 3.63 -2.78
N CYS A 62 -13.70 3.33 -4.06
CA CYS A 62 -14.63 3.64 -5.13
C CYS A 62 -14.84 2.45 -6.06
N MET A 63 -16.07 2.36 -6.59
CA MET A 63 -16.55 1.28 -7.43
C MET A 63 -17.01 1.80 -8.80
N GLY A 64 -16.48 1.19 -9.85
CA GLY A 64 -16.84 1.41 -11.24
C GLY A 64 -16.46 2.80 -11.77
N THR A 65 -16.84 3.04 -13.04
CA THR A 65 -16.59 4.31 -13.75
C THR A 65 -17.35 5.50 -13.17
N GLN A 66 -18.39 5.24 -12.38
CA GLN A 66 -19.19 6.24 -11.68
C GLN A 66 -18.60 6.62 -10.32
N TYR A 67 -17.52 5.95 -9.87
CA TYR A 67 -16.89 6.19 -8.57
C TYR A 67 -17.88 6.11 -7.42
N ARG A 68 -18.72 5.07 -7.39
CA ARG A 68 -19.65 4.87 -6.26
C ARG A 68 -18.84 4.60 -4.99
N ARG A 69 -19.21 5.22 -3.87
CA ARG A 69 -18.51 5.01 -2.60
C ARG A 69 -18.62 3.56 -2.17
N LEU A 70 -17.49 2.99 -1.78
CA LEU A 70 -17.38 1.69 -1.15
C LEU A 70 -16.63 1.86 0.17
N GLU A 71 -17.10 1.19 1.21
CA GLU A 71 -16.41 1.13 2.49
C GLU A 71 -16.16 -0.33 2.85
N LEU A 72 -15.04 -0.61 3.52
CA LEU A 72 -14.73 -1.95 4.01
C LEU A 72 -14.18 -1.88 5.43
N VAL A 73 -14.54 -2.86 6.25
CA VAL A 73 -13.92 -3.08 7.56
C VAL A 73 -13.49 -4.53 7.65
N TYR A 74 -12.25 -4.77 8.09
CA TYR A 74 -11.79 -6.10 8.46
C TYR A 74 -12.08 -6.37 9.93
N GLU A 75 -12.98 -7.31 10.20
CA GLU A 75 -13.30 -7.76 11.57
C GLU A 75 -12.21 -8.71 12.09
N SER A 76 -11.68 -9.56 11.21
CA SER A 76 -10.63 -10.53 11.55
C SER A 76 -9.60 -10.62 10.44
N VAL A 77 -8.33 -10.59 10.84
CA VAL A 77 -7.18 -10.88 9.98
C VAL A 77 -6.24 -11.82 10.73
N ARG A 78 -6.03 -13.02 10.19
CA ARG A 78 -5.21 -14.05 10.82
C ARG A 78 -4.19 -14.59 9.82
N ARG A 79 -2.90 -14.51 10.17
CA ARG A 79 -1.83 -15.16 9.42
C ARG A 79 -2.00 -16.68 9.49
N ASP A 80 -1.81 -17.35 8.36
CA ASP A 80 -1.79 -18.81 8.30
C ASP A 80 -0.57 -19.37 9.05
N ALA A 81 -0.77 -20.48 9.77
CA ALA A 81 0.27 -21.05 10.63
C ALA A 81 1.37 -21.76 9.83
N HIS A 82 1.03 -22.32 8.66
CA HIS A 82 1.94 -23.09 7.82
C HIS A 82 2.47 -22.27 6.65
N ASN A 83 1.72 -21.24 6.24
CA ASN A 83 2.12 -20.32 5.18
C ASN A 83 2.13 -18.86 5.67
N PRO A 84 3.27 -18.33 6.17
CA PRO A 84 3.36 -16.98 6.73
C PRO A 84 3.06 -15.83 5.74
N GLN A 85 3.00 -16.12 4.44
CA GLN A 85 2.60 -15.16 3.40
C GLN A 85 1.08 -15.07 3.22
N LEU A 86 0.34 -16.07 3.68
CA LEU A 86 -1.11 -16.17 3.55
C LEU A 86 -1.80 -15.63 4.80
N TYR A 87 -2.82 -14.83 4.59
CA TYR A 87 -3.69 -14.27 5.62
C TYR A 87 -5.13 -14.61 5.29
N HIS A 88 -5.85 -15.12 6.27
CA HIS A 88 -7.29 -15.35 6.22
C HIS A 88 -8.00 -14.12 6.77
N VAL A 89 -8.96 -13.58 6.02
CA VAL A 89 -9.67 -12.35 6.38
C VAL A 89 -11.17 -12.56 6.39
N ARG A 90 -11.84 -11.83 7.30
CA ARG A 90 -13.30 -11.67 7.35
C ARG A 90 -13.61 -10.21 7.63
N GLY A 91 -14.74 -9.75 7.13
CA GLY A 91 -15.17 -8.38 7.31
C GLY A 91 -16.50 -8.09 6.64
N LYS A 92 -16.81 -6.80 6.53
CA LYS A 92 -18.02 -6.30 5.89
C LYS A 92 -17.66 -5.22 4.88
N SER A 93 -18.31 -5.23 3.72
CA SER A 93 -18.31 -4.13 2.76
C SER A 93 -19.63 -3.36 2.88
N ARG A 94 -19.61 -2.06 2.58
CA ARG A 94 -20.81 -1.22 2.48
C ARG A 94 -20.79 -0.47 1.16
N GLU A 95 -21.82 -0.67 0.35
CA GLU A 95 -22.14 0.16 -0.82
C GLU A 95 -23.50 0.81 -0.58
N ARG A 96 -23.52 2.14 -0.41
CA ARG A 96 -24.72 2.89 0.03
C ARG A 96 -25.26 2.31 1.35
N ASP A 97 -26.48 1.78 1.36
CA ASP A 97 -27.12 1.21 2.56
C ASP A 97 -27.01 -0.32 2.60
N ARG A 98 -26.38 -0.93 1.59
CA ARG A 98 -26.21 -2.37 1.51
C ARG A 98 -24.91 -2.78 2.19
N ILE A 99 -25.02 -3.59 3.23
CA ILE A 99 -23.88 -4.17 3.96
C ILE A 99 -23.74 -5.64 3.56
N MET A 100 -22.55 -6.04 3.12
CA MET A 100 -22.25 -7.40 2.69
C MET A 100 -21.10 -7.98 3.51
N PRO A 101 -21.33 -9.04 4.32
CA PRO A 101 -20.23 -9.78 4.90
C PRO A 101 -19.39 -10.45 3.80
N PHE A 102 -18.08 -10.45 3.97
CA PHE A 102 -17.13 -11.13 3.10
C PHE A 102 -16.12 -11.96 3.89
N ALA A 103 -15.57 -12.97 3.21
CA ALA A 103 -14.43 -13.74 3.69
C ALA A 103 -13.47 -14.06 2.54
N GLY A 104 -12.19 -14.25 2.86
CA GLY A 104 -11.23 -14.59 1.82
C GLY A 104 -9.80 -14.61 2.29
N THR A 105 -8.89 -14.38 1.35
CA THR A 105 -7.47 -14.50 1.58
C THR A 105 -6.67 -13.36 0.97
N ILE A 106 -5.60 -12.97 1.66
CA ILE A 106 -4.54 -12.09 1.16
C ILE A 106 -3.24 -12.89 1.13
N VAL A 107 -2.49 -12.81 0.03
CA VAL A 107 -1.19 -13.45 -0.15
C VAL A 107 -0.13 -12.40 -0.46
N LEU A 108 0.82 -12.22 0.44
CA LEU A 108 1.95 -11.31 0.25
C LEU A 108 3.07 -11.99 -0.52
N THR A 109 3.49 -11.40 -1.64
CA THR A 109 4.44 -12.01 -2.58
C THR A 109 5.82 -11.39 -2.48
N THR A 110 5.90 -10.06 -2.29
CA THR A 110 7.18 -9.36 -2.22
C THR A 110 7.25 -8.48 -0.99
N VAL A 111 8.47 -8.29 -0.48
CA VAL A 111 8.80 -7.25 0.48
C VAL A 111 10.22 -6.76 0.20
N LYS A 112 10.40 -5.44 0.20
CA LYS A 112 11.70 -4.80 0.04
C LYS A 112 11.87 -3.72 1.09
N LYS A 113 13.10 -3.62 1.62
CA LYS A 113 13.48 -2.48 2.45
C LYS A 113 13.59 -1.24 1.55
N VAL A 114 12.98 -0.14 1.95
CA VAL A 114 13.02 1.14 1.21
C VAL A 114 13.72 2.20 2.05
N ARG A 115 14.30 3.20 1.37
CA ARG A 115 14.85 4.39 2.02
C ARG A 115 13.80 5.49 1.97
N VAL A 116 13.63 6.20 3.07
CA VAL A 116 12.76 7.37 3.18
C VAL A 116 13.67 8.58 3.35
N THR A 117 13.51 9.58 2.49
CA THR A 117 14.44 10.72 2.40
C THR A 117 14.22 11.75 3.52
N ALA A 118 12.99 11.88 4.03
CA ALA A 118 12.69 12.75 5.16
C ALA A 118 11.51 12.19 5.99
N PRO A 119 11.75 11.28 6.95
CA PRO A 119 10.68 10.84 7.84
C PRO A 119 10.12 12.03 8.63
N PRO A 120 8.83 12.04 9.00
CA PRO A 120 8.26 13.07 9.86
C PRO A 120 9.08 13.28 11.13
N SER A 121 9.19 14.53 11.57
CA SER A 121 9.93 14.87 12.78
C SER A 121 9.41 14.05 13.97
N GLY A 122 10.31 13.41 14.71
CA GLY A 122 9.97 12.58 15.87
C GLY A 122 9.61 11.13 15.56
N PHE A 123 9.36 10.74 14.30
CA PHE A 123 9.08 9.35 13.95
C PHE A 123 10.37 8.51 13.90
N ARG A 124 10.48 7.54 14.82
CA ARG A 124 11.66 6.66 14.92
C ARG A 124 11.35 5.25 14.40
N ALA A 125 11.85 4.95 13.21
CA ALA A 125 11.81 3.62 12.63
C ALA A 125 13.21 3.00 12.51
N LEU A 126 13.28 1.69 12.78
CA LEU A 126 14.47 0.86 12.56
C LEU A 126 14.66 0.55 11.06
N ALA A 127 13.54 0.46 10.31
CA ALA A 127 13.53 0.23 8.88
C ALA A 127 12.15 0.53 8.28
N HIS A 128 12.13 0.86 6.99
CA HIS A 128 10.92 1.03 6.19
C HIS A 128 10.84 -0.06 5.12
N TYR A 129 9.63 -0.48 4.82
CA TYR A 129 9.35 -1.58 3.90
C TYR A 129 8.21 -1.25 2.96
N GLN A 130 8.28 -1.80 1.76
CA GLN A 130 7.17 -1.90 0.83
C GLN A 130 6.91 -3.37 0.57
N ALA A 131 5.65 -3.79 0.69
CA ALA A 131 5.21 -5.13 0.34
C ALA A 131 4.10 -5.09 -0.71
N THR A 132 4.03 -6.13 -1.54
CA THR A 132 2.95 -6.31 -2.52
C THR A 132 2.36 -7.69 -2.42
N GLY A 133 1.14 -7.84 -2.93
CA GLY A 133 0.44 -9.11 -2.85
C GLY A 133 -0.76 -9.20 -3.78
N ARG A 134 -1.48 -10.31 -3.63
CA ARG A 134 -2.75 -10.58 -4.29
C ARG A 134 -3.79 -10.92 -3.24
N PHE A 135 -5.05 -10.73 -3.59
CA PHE A 135 -6.13 -11.10 -2.70
C PHE A 135 -7.34 -11.62 -3.47
N ARG A 136 -8.17 -12.35 -2.74
CA ARG A 136 -9.49 -12.79 -3.18
C ARG A 136 -10.44 -12.76 -2.00
N LEU A 137 -11.50 -11.96 -2.11
CA LEU A 137 -12.59 -11.88 -1.13
C LEU A 137 -13.89 -12.34 -1.80
N ARG A 138 -14.71 -13.06 -1.06
CA ARG A 138 -16.02 -13.51 -1.50
C ARG A 138 -17.08 -12.99 -0.54
N GLU A 139 -18.05 -12.29 -1.09
CA GLU A 139 -19.23 -11.83 -0.35
C GLU A 139 -20.19 -13.00 -0.11
N ALA A 140 -20.97 -12.95 0.97
CA ALA A 140 -21.85 -14.05 1.33
C ALA A 140 -22.90 -14.33 0.23
N PRO A 141 -23.08 -15.58 -0.20
CA PRO A 141 -23.89 -15.91 -1.37
C PRO A 141 -25.40 -15.78 -1.14
N ALA A 142 -25.85 -15.62 0.10
CA ALA A 142 -27.27 -15.51 0.45
C ALA A 142 -27.89 -14.18 0.01
N GLU A 143 -27.08 -13.16 -0.27
CA GLU A 143 -27.56 -11.84 -0.67
C GLU A 143 -27.57 -11.69 -2.19
N GLU A 144 -28.67 -11.15 -2.71
CA GLU A 144 -28.79 -10.76 -4.11
C GLU A 144 -27.70 -9.76 -4.49
N GLY A 145 -26.99 -10.02 -5.59
CA GLY A 145 -25.88 -9.17 -6.02
C GLY A 145 -24.62 -9.36 -5.18
N SER A 146 -24.42 -10.52 -4.55
CA SER A 146 -23.12 -10.91 -3.98
C SER A 146 -22.09 -11.20 -5.09
N GLY A 147 -20.81 -10.96 -4.81
CA GLY A 147 -19.75 -11.20 -5.77
C GLY A 147 -18.43 -11.66 -5.18
N THR A 148 -17.42 -11.66 -6.04
CA THR A 148 -16.03 -11.98 -5.69
C THR A 148 -15.14 -10.81 -6.08
N LEU A 149 -14.38 -10.29 -5.11
CA LEU A 149 -13.34 -9.29 -5.33
C LEU A 149 -12.01 -10.01 -5.53
N THR A 150 -11.34 -9.79 -6.66
CA THR A 150 -10.02 -10.37 -6.94
C THR A 150 -9.06 -9.29 -7.45
N GLY A 151 -7.89 -9.17 -6.85
CA GLY A 151 -6.99 -8.08 -7.17
C GLY A 151 -5.59 -8.17 -6.58
N THR A 152 -4.92 -7.02 -6.59
CA THR A 152 -3.59 -6.81 -6.05
C THR A 152 -3.61 -5.78 -4.93
N LEU A 153 -2.59 -5.84 -4.07
CA LEU A 153 -2.36 -4.82 -3.07
C LEU A 153 -0.91 -4.35 -3.09
N ALA A 154 -0.71 -3.10 -2.69
CA ALA A 154 0.58 -2.54 -2.34
C ALA A 154 0.47 -1.92 -0.95
N MET A 155 1.47 -2.17 -0.11
CA MET A 155 1.53 -1.57 1.23
C MET A 155 2.91 -1.00 1.53
N THR A 156 2.92 -0.02 2.42
CA THR A 156 4.11 0.63 2.95
C THR A 156 4.00 0.75 4.45
N PHE A 157 5.04 0.29 5.15
CA PHE A 157 5.03 0.18 6.61
C PHE A 157 6.44 0.31 7.17
N SER A 158 6.52 0.57 8.46
CA SER A 158 7.77 0.76 9.20
C SER A 158 7.86 -0.21 10.37
N ARG A 159 9.08 -0.64 10.67
CA ARG A 159 9.39 -1.36 11.91
C ARG A 159 9.93 -0.37 12.93
N THR A 160 9.23 -0.20 14.04
CA THR A 160 9.66 0.60 15.19
C THR A 160 10.12 -0.33 16.32
N ALA A 161 10.55 0.24 17.45
CA ALA A 161 10.82 -0.55 18.65
C ALA A 161 9.54 -1.16 19.25
N ALA A 162 8.37 -0.56 19.01
CA ALA A 162 7.09 -1.02 19.53
C ALA A 162 6.39 -2.05 18.62
N GLY A 163 6.80 -2.17 17.36
CA GLY A 163 6.22 -3.14 16.42
C GLY A 163 6.16 -2.63 14.99
N LEU A 164 5.22 -3.17 14.22
CA LEU A 164 4.93 -2.71 12.87
C LEU A 164 3.85 -1.63 12.91
N VAL A 165 4.08 -0.55 12.17
CA VAL A 165 3.13 0.55 11.99
C VAL A 165 3.09 0.93 10.52
N TYR A 166 2.00 1.53 10.07
CA TYR A 166 2.03 2.14 8.74
C TYR A 166 3.10 3.23 8.67
N MET A 167 3.74 3.33 7.50
CA MET A 167 4.74 4.35 7.30
C MET A 167 4.01 5.69 7.28
N PRO A 168 4.36 6.63 8.16
CA PRO A 168 3.71 7.92 8.15
C PRO A 168 4.14 8.64 6.86
N GLY A 169 3.16 9.26 6.23
CA GLY A 169 3.32 10.09 5.07
C GLY A 169 4.00 11.38 5.47
N GLN A 170 4.57 12.03 4.47
CA GLN A 170 5.10 13.36 4.66
C GLN A 170 3.91 14.33 4.59
N SER A 171 3.61 14.99 5.71
CA SER A 171 2.81 16.21 5.66
C SER A 171 3.72 17.31 5.13
N THR A 172 3.55 17.66 3.87
CA THR A 172 4.00 18.96 3.37
C THR A 172 2.87 19.95 3.58
N GLU A 173 3.21 21.14 4.05
CA GLU A 173 2.31 22.14 4.65
C GLU A 173 1.08 22.49 3.79
N TRP A 174 1.11 22.21 2.49
CA TRP A 174 -0.01 22.38 1.55
C TRP A 174 -0.05 21.34 0.42
N ASP A 175 0.73 20.26 0.51
CA ASP A 175 0.80 19.23 -0.53
C ASP A 175 0.47 17.85 0.06
N TYR A 176 -0.34 17.13 -0.71
CA TYR A 176 -0.87 15.79 -0.45
C TYR A 176 0.10 14.87 0.30
N PRO A 177 -0.39 14.01 1.22
CA PRO A 177 0.46 12.98 1.81
C PRO A 177 1.14 12.20 0.69
N VAL A 178 2.48 12.18 0.72
CA VAL A 178 3.29 11.46 -0.27
C VAL A 178 2.85 10.00 -0.30
N PRO A 179 2.67 9.38 -1.50
CA PRO A 179 2.25 7.98 -1.63
C PRO A 179 3.08 7.07 -0.73
N GLY A 180 2.42 6.45 0.23
CA GLY A 180 3.15 5.72 1.28
C GLY A 180 2.38 5.45 2.57
N GLU A 181 1.14 5.92 2.72
CA GLU A 181 0.36 5.68 3.94
C GLU A 181 -0.57 4.49 3.81
N GLY A 182 0.01 3.35 4.10
CA GLY A 182 -0.73 2.16 4.44
C GLY A 182 -0.90 1.17 3.31
N THR A 183 -2.12 0.73 3.01
CA THR A 183 -2.38 -0.30 2.01
C THR A 183 -3.39 0.18 0.98
N LYS A 184 -3.02 0.09 -0.30
CA LYS A 184 -3.89 0.29 -1.45
C LYS A 184 -4.23 -1.04 -2.09
N PHE A 185 -5.49 -1.21 -2.45
CA PHE A 185 -6.04 -2.38 -3.10
C PHE A 185 -6.64 -1.97 -4.44
N THR A 186 -6.30 -2.70 -5.50
CA THR A 186 -6.88 -2.53 -6.84
C THR A 186 -7.45 -3.85 -7.29
N CYS A 187 -8.71 -3.90 -7.70
CA CYS A 187 -9.35 -5.17 -8.05
C CYS A 187 -10.51 -5.08 -9.02
N THR A 188 -10.96 -6.26 -9.41
CA THR A 188 -12.19 -6.48 -10.13
C THR A 188 -13.21 -7.18 -9.22
N TRP A 189 -14.45 -6.72 -9.21
CA TRP A 189 -15.61 -7.42 -8.66
C TRP A 189 -16.41 -8.08 -9.76
N THR A 190 -16.75 -9.35 -9.56
CA THR A 190 -17.59 -10.14 -10.46
C THR A 190 -18.76 -10.73 -9.68
N SER A 191 -19.97 -10.65 -10.25
CA SER A 191 -21.20 -11.21 -9.68
C SER A 191 -22.00 -11.94 -10.75
N ALA A 192 -22.79 -12.95 -10.36
CA ALA A 192 -23.74 -13.58 -11.29
C ALA A 192 -24.86 -12.62 -11.74
N ALA A 193 -25.19 -11.62 -10.91
CA ALA A 193 -26.20 -10.62 -11.21
C ALA A 193 -25.68 -9.50 -12.14
N HIS A 194 -24.36 -9.38 -12.32
CA HIS A 194 -23.75 -8.36 -13.14
C HIS A 194 -22.84 -9.00 -14.19
N PRO A 195 -23.26 -9.05 -15.47
CA PRO A 195 -22.53 -9.74 -16.51
C PRO A 195 -21.15 -9.11 -16.78
N GLU A 196 -21.01 -7.82 -16.51
CA GLU A 196 -19.76 -7.10 -16.69
C GLU A 196 -18.98 -6.96 -15.37
N PRO A 197 -17.68 -7.32 -15.34
CA PRO A 197 -16.83 -7.08 -14.19
C PRO A 197 -16.66 -5.59 -13.89
N ILE A 198 -16.72 -5.23 -12.61
CA ILE A 198 -16.60 -3.84 -12.15
C ILE A 198 -15.21 -3.61 -11.55
N GLN A 199 -14.53 -2.53 -11.94
CA GLN A 199 -13.24 -2.14 -11.36
C GLN A 199 -13.43 -1.39 -10.04
N LEU A 200 -12.60 -1.66 -9.05
CA LEU A 200 -12.64 -1.00 -7.74
C LEU A 200 -11.24 -0.73 -7.21
N VAL A 201 -11.14 0.29 -6.38
CA VAL A 201 -9.94 0.61 -5.63
C VAL A 201 -10.35 1.06 -4.23
N TRP A 202 -9.63 0.64 -3.20
CA TRP A 202 -9.76 1.18 -1.85
C TRP A 202 -8.40 1.27 -1.17
N ALA A 203 -8.32 2.10 -0.13
CA ALA A 203 -7.10 2.28 0.62
C ALA A 203 -7.37 2.54 2.10
N THR A 204 -6.35 2.31 2.92
CA THR A 204 -6.31 2.68 4.34
C THR A 204 -6.25 4.19 4.53
N ASN A 205 -5.48 4.87 3.70
CA ASN A 205 -5.54 6.31 3.55
C ASN A 205 -6.30 6.63 2.26
N PHE A 206 -7.47 7.26 2.38
CA PHE A 206 -8.25 7.68 1.23
C PHE A 206 -7.46 8.59 0.28
N MET A 207 -6.48 9.33 0.80
CA MET A 207 -5.61 10.18 -0.01
C MET A 207 -4.73 9.39 -1.01
N ASP A 208 -4.46 8.10 -0.79
CA ASP A 208 -3.73 7.26 -1.76
C ASP A 208 -4.55 6.94 -3.03
N ILE A 209 -5.86 7.14 -2.95
CA ILE A 209 -6.79 7.04 -4.07
C ILE A 209 -7.42 8.39 -4.40
N ALA A 210 -7.06 9.44 -3.65
CA ALA A 210 -7.56 10.78 -3.84
C ALA A 210 -7.36 11.19 -5.27
N ASP A 211 -6.17 11.23 -5.84
CA ASP A 211 -5.99 11.80 -7.19
C ASP A 211 -6.85 11.11 -8.26
N SER A 212 -7.05 9.79 -8.14
CA SER A 212 -7.94 9.03 -9.03
C SER A 212 -9.44 9.36 -8.87
N VAL A 213 -9.82 10.01 -7.77
CA VAL A 213 -11.21 10.37 -7.40
C VAL A 213 -11.40 11.91 -7.32
N ILE A 214 -10.39 12.66 -6.87
CA ILE A 214 -10.38 14.03 -6.32
C ILE A 214 -9.88 15.07 -7.31
N GLU A 215 -9.13 14.72 -8.38
CA GLU A 215 -8.87 15.67 -9.48
C GLU A 215 -10.15 16.33 -10.01
N ARG A 216 -11.31 15.66 -9.81
CA ARG A 216 -12.64 16.14 -10.18
C ARG A 216 -13.46 16.71 -9.03
N PHE A 217 -13.00 16.65 -7.78
CA PHE A 217 -13.73 17.11 -6.59
C PHE A 217 -13.43 18.58 -6.26
N ARG A 218 -12.24 19.09 -6.60
CA ARG A 218 -11.88 20.50 -6.39
C ARG A 218 -12.82 21.43 -7.18
N ILE A 219 -13.68 22.16 -6.47
CA ILE A 219 -14.35 23.36 -6.97
C ILE A 219 -13.76 24.55 -6.21
N GLY A 220 -12.82 25.25 -6.85
CA GLY A 220 -12.16 26.44 -6.31
C GLY A 220 -10.93 26.18 -5.42
N ASP A 221 -10.27 27.26 -5.00
CA ASP A 221 -9.00 27.27 -4.24
C ASP A 221 -9.16 27.17 -2.71
N ARG A 222 -10.36 26.87 -2.19
CA ARG A 222 -10.68 27.06 -0.75
C ARG A 222 -10.98 25.77 0.04
N GLY A 223 -10.57 24.60 -0.44
CA GLY A 223 -10.58 23.36 0.36
C GLY A 223 -11.08 22.11 -0.37
N VAL A 224 -11.12 20.98 0.36
CA VAL A 224 -11.62 19.69 -0.12
C VAL A 224 -13.15 19.70 -0.15
N HIS A 225 -13.73 20.38 -1.13
CA HIS A 225 -15.16 20.24 -1.42
C HIS A 225 -15.39 19.01 -2.29
N ILE A 226 -16.51 18.30 -2.08
CA ILE A 226 -16.91 17.25 -2.99
C ILE A 226 -17.66 17.87 -4.15
N ASN A 227 -17.25 17.55 -5.37
CA ASN A 227 -18.00 17.91 -6.55
C ASN A 227 -19.42 17.32 -6.46
N PRO A 228 -20.49 18.14 -6.56
CA PRO A 228 -21.88 17.70 -6.44
C PRO A 228 -22.26 16.51 -7.33
N LYS A 229 -21.56 16.31 -8.47
CA LYS A 229 -21.71 15.13 -9.33
C LYS A 229 -21.54 13.81 -8.56
N TYR A 230 -20.63 13.79 -7.58
CA TYR A 230 -20.33 12.61 -6.78
C TYR A 230 -21.06 12.58 -5.44
N ALA A 231 -21.68 13.69 -5.01
CA ALA A 231 -22.54 13.70 -3.83
C ALA A 231 -23.64 12.62 -3.93
N ARG A 232 -24.28 12.52 -5.11
CA ARG A 232 -25.29 11.48 -5.41
C ARG A 232 -24.74 10.05 -5.46
N MET A 233 -23.43 9.88 -5.44
CA MET A 233 -22.73 8.58 -5.46
C MET A 233 -22.31 8.11 -4.05
N GLY A 234 -22.84 8.75 -3.00
CA GLY A 234 -22.59 8.38 -1.60
C GLY A 234 -21.47 9.17 -0.92
N TRP A 235 -20.85 10.12 -1.62
CA TRP A 235 -19.73 10.89 -1.09
C TRP A 235 -20.15 12.02 -0.16
N SER A 236 -21.39 12.50 -0.21
CA SER A 236 -21.84 13.62 0.64
C SER A 236 -21.78 13.36 2.15
N ARG A 237 -21.47 12.13 2.56
CA ARG A 237 -21.39 11.68 3.96
C ARG A 237 -20.02 11.04 4.26
N TYR A 238 -18.96 11.36 3.49
CA TYR A 238 -17.66 10.66 3.63
C TYR A 238 -16.93 10.96 4.94
N TRP A 239 -17.25 12.08 5.58
CA TRP A 239 -16.72 12.47 6.89
C TRP A 239 -17.54 11.90 8.06
N GLU A 240 -18.66 11.23 7.78
CA GLU A 240 -19.48 10.65 8.83
C GLU A 240 -18.89 9.31 9.27
N ASN A 241 -18.57 9.22 10.56
CA ASN A 241 -17.99 8.03 11.19
C ASN A 241 -19.08 7.14 11.79
N ASP A 242 -20.04 6.72 10.97
CA ASP A 242 -21.07 5.78 11.42
C ASP A 242 -20.43 4.41 11.65
N GLU A 243 -20.66 3.80 12.82
CA GLU A 243 -20.21 2.43 13.13
C GLU A 243 -21.14 1.37 12.52
N TRP A 244 -21.43 1.48 11.22
CA TRP A 244 -22.34 0.58 10.48
C TRP A 244 -21.91 -0.90 10.50
N TRP A 245 -20.66 -1.16 10.86
CA TRP A 245 -20.05 -2.48 10.96
C TRP A 245 -20.27 -3.12 12.33
N ALA A 246 -20.55 -2.33 13.38
CA ALA A 246 -20.80 -2.84 14.71
C ALA A 246 -22.15 -3.59 14.75
N GLU A 247 -22.22 -4.68 15.51
CA GLU A 247 -23.51 -5.29 15.81
C GLU A 247 -24.29 -4.31 16.68
N ALA A 248 -25.58 -4.09 16.35
CA ALA A 248 -26.43 -3.30 17.22
C ALA A 248 -26.48 -3.99 18.58
N GLU A 249 -26.26 -3.24 19.67
CA GLU A 249 -26.53 -3.76 21.01
C GLU A 249 -27.96 -4.27 21.03
N GLU A 250 -28.17 -5.56 21.33
CA GLU A 250 -29.52 -6.08 21.54
C GLU A 250 -30.17 -5.21 22.63
N PRO A 251 -31.37 -4.66 22.39
CA PRO A 251 -32.04 -3.88 23.42
C PRO A 251 -32.21 -4.78 24.63
N LEU A 252 -31.68 -4.34 25.77
CA LEU A 252 -31.93 -4.98 27.06
C LEU A 252 -33.45 -4.99 27.27
N LEU A 253 -34.04 -6.17 27.18
CA LEU A 253 -35.47 -6.42 27.44
C LEU A 253 -35.82 -6.21 28.92
#